data_AF-A0A382TG60-F1
#
_entry.id   AF-A0A382TG60-F1
#
_cell.length_a   1.000
_cell.length_b   1.000
_cell.length_c   1.000
_cell.angle_alpha   90.00
_cell.angle_beta   90.00
_cell.angle_gamma   90.00
#
_symmetry.space_group_name_H-M   'P 1'
#
loop_
_entity.id
_entity.type
_entity.pdbx_description
1 polymer ?
#
loop_
_entity_poly.entity_id
_entity_poly.type
_entity_poly.pdbx_seq_one_letter_code
_entity_poly.pdbx_strand_id
1 'polypeptide(L)'
;IRVHPLVCTAYNADFDGDQMAVHVPLSVEAQMETRLLMLAPNNIFSPSSGKPIMTPTQDITLGCYYLTAEPRELPGKKAKKKERVPIFANADEVFFALDEGDIKHHSRIHLANPDRGRETFYGDAESAVITTTAGRVVFSEIWPEELGLTNFAVAKGKLGELIGNSYKFAGQKRTVVALDRLKELGFKEATRAGVSIGIDDMIIPDEKNQEIKAAHKQIDDVEKQYRKGVITPGERYNKIIDIWTHATDKISNVMLETLEVKQGKNEYNPVALMVDSGARGNRQQVRQLAGVRGLMAKPSG
;
A
#
# COMPACT_ATOMS: atom_id res chain seq x y z
N ILE A 1 5.62 -28.21 7.80
CA ILE A 1 5.39 -28.01 6.34
C ILE A 1 5.85 -26.59 6.02
N ARG A 2 6.56 -26.35 4.91
CA ARG A 2 6.85 -24.98 4.45
C ARG A 2 5.86 -24.63 3.34
N VAL A 3 5.17 -23.50 3.47
CA VAL A 3 4.12 -23.07 2.54
C VAL A 3 4.56 -21.78 1.87
N HIS A 4 4.25 -21.65 0.59
CA HIS A 4 4.57 -20.44 -0.16
C HIS A 4 3.72 -19.25 0.31
N PRO A 5 4.28 -18.07 0.60
CA PRO A 5 3.53 -16.97 1.22
C PRO A 5 2.38 -16.45 0.35
N LEU A 6 2.49 -16.52 -0.98
CA LEU A 6 1.44 -16.06 -1.90
C LEU A 6 0.17 -16.94 -1.89
N VAL A 7 0.23 -18.16 -1.34
CA VAL A 7 -0.95 -19.04 -1.25
C VAL A 7 -1.69 -18.90 0.09
N CYS A 8 -1.09 -18.25 1.08
CA CYS A 8 -1.68 -18.10 2.42
C CYS A 8 -3.05 -17.41 2.40
N THR A 9 -3.23 -16.41 1.54
CA THR A 9 -4.53 -15.73 1.37
C THR A 9 -5.62 -16.68 0.88
N ALA A 10 -5.30 -17.60 -0.03
CA ALA A 10 -6.25 -18.56 -0.56
C ALA A 10 -6.62 -19.64 0.47
N TYR A 11 -5.65 -20.05 1.30
CA TYR A 11 -5.89 -20.99 2.41
C TYR A 11 -6.52 -20.33 3.64
N ASN A 12 -6.58 -18.98 3.68
CA ASN A 12 -6.87 -18.22 4.89
C ASN A 12 -6.05 -18.72 6.09
N ALA A 13 -4.76 -18.99 5.82
CA ALA A 13 -3.83 -19.53 6.79
C ALA A 13 -2.82 -18.46 7.21
N ASP A 14 -2.44 -18.48 8.47
CA ASP A 14 -1.34 -17.71 9.00
C ASP A 14 -0.26 -18.63 9.62
N PHE A 15 0.65 -18.06 10.40
CA PHE A 15 1.77 -18.78 10.99
C PHE A 15 1.77 -18.72 12.53
N ASP A 16 0.60 -18.58 13.15
CA ASP A 16 0.46 -18.53 14.61
C ASP A 16 0.24 -19.91 15.28
N GLY A 17 0.09 -20.97 14.48
CA GLY A 17 -0.12 -22.34 14.96
C GLY A 17 -0.96 -23.23 14.05
N ASP A 18 -1.45 -22.70 12.93
CA ASP A 18 -2.27 -23.41 11.95
C ASP A 18 -1.66 -24.76 11.50
N GLN A 19 -2.54 -25.76 11.38
CA GLN A 19 -2.19 -27.09 10.92
C GLN A 19 -2.72 -27.32 9.50
N MET A 20 -1.94 -28.04 8.68
CA MET A 20 -2.34 -28.42 7.32
C MET A 20 -2.23 -29.92 7.12
N ALA A 21 -3.30 -30.54 6.59
CA ALA A 21 -3.30 -31.93 6.20
C ALA A 21 -2.59 -32.13 4.85
N VAL A 22 -1.88 -33.24 4.70
CA VAL A 22 -1.19 -33.61 3.45
C VAL A 22 -1.72 -34.96 2.98
N HIS A 23 -2.17 -34.99 1.73
CA HIS A 23 -2.67 -36.20 1.07
C HIS A 23 -1.78 -36.55 -0.11
N VAL A 24 -1.57 -37.85 -0.37
CA VAL A 24 -0.72 -38.34 -1.46
C VAL A 24 -1.62 -38.99 -2.53
N PRO A 25 -1.72 -38.43 -3.75
CA PRO A 25 -2.48 -39.07 -4.83
C PRO A 25 -1.73 -40.32 -5.31
N LEU A 26 -2.42 -41.47 -5.31
CA LEU A 26 -1.80 -42.76 -5.65
C LEU A 26 -2.06 -43.16 -7.11
N SER A 27 -3.30 -43.04 -7.59
CA SER A 27 -3.64 -43.45 -8.96
C SER A 27 -3.06 -42.48 -10.01
N VAL A 28 -2.86 -42.98 -11.22
CA VAL A 28 -2.34 -42.16 -12.33
C VAL A 28 -3.31 -41.02 -12.64
N GLU A 29 -4.60 -41.28 -12.58
CA GLU A 29 -5.67 -40.30 -12.78
C GLU A 29 -5.58 -39.19 -11.74
N ALA A 30 -5.47 -39.53 -10.44
CA ALA A 30 -5.37 -38.54 -9.37
C ALA A 30 -4.07 -37.72 -9.46
N GLN A 31 -2.95 -38.34 -9.87
CA GLN A 31 -1.70 -37.63 -10.10
C GLN A 31 -1.80 -36.64 -11.28
N MET A 32 -2.46 -37.04 -12.37
CA MET A 32 -2.72 -36.16 -13.52
C MET A 32 -3.66 -35.01 -13.14
N GLU A 33 -4.74 -35.29 -12.44
CA GLU A 33 -5.69 -34.28 -11.96
C GLU A 33 -5.00 -33.25 -11.06
N THR A 34 -4.19 -33.72 -10.11
CA THR A 34 -3.45 -32.84 -9.20
C THR A 34 -2.49 -31.91 -9.96
N ARG A 35 -1.78 -32.43 -10.98
CA ARG A 35 -0.83 -31.65 -11.77
C ARG A 35 -1.49 -30.68 -12.74
N LEU A 36 -2.61 -31.07 -13.35
CA LEU A 36 -3.26 -30.28 -14.39
C LEU A 36 -4.28 -29.28 -13.83
N LEU A 37 -4.99 -29.63 -12.76
CA LEU A 37 -6.08 -28.80 -12.22
C LEU A 37 -5.72 -28.16 -10.88
N MET A 38 -5.17 -28.93 -9.94
CA MET A 38 -5.02 -28.47 -8.55
C MET A 38 -3.70 -27.73 -8.27
N LEU A 39 -2.74 -27.77 -9.21
CA LEU A 39 -1.44 -27.13 -9.01
C LEU A 39 -1.60 -25.63 -8.78
N ALA A 40 -0.92 -25.09 -7.76
CA ALA A 40 -1.05 -23.68 -7.37
C ALA A 40 -0.88 -22.67 -8.53
N PRO A 41 0.10 -22.81 -9.45
CA PRO A 41 0.27 -21.90 -10.58
C PRO A 41 -0.93 -21.84 -11.54
N ASN A 42 -1.83 -22.82 -11.52
CA ASN A 42 -3.05 -22.83 -12.33
C ASN A 42 -4.19 -22.05 -11.66
N ASN A 43 -4.11 -21.82 -10.34
CA ASN A 43 -5.16 -21.26 -9.52
C ASN A 43 -4.81 -19.85 -9.01
N ILE A 44 -4.36 -18.98 -9.91
CA ILE A 44 -3.93 -17.60 -9.60
C ILE A 44 -5.13 -16.68 -9.31
N PHE A 45 -6.29 -16.99 -9.89
CA PHE A 45 -7.50 -16.17 -9.81
C PHE A 45 -8.57 -16.81 -8.94
N SER A 46 -9.37 -15.98 -8.28
CA SER A 46 -10.56 -16.44 -7.59
C SER A 46 -11.62 -16.90 -8.61
N PRO A 47 -12.18 -18.12 -8.48
CA PRO A 47 -13.29 -18.58 -9.32
C PRO A 47 -14.55 -17.71 -9.20
N SER A 48 -14.74 -17.04 -8.07
CA SER A 48 -15.96 -16.27 -7.79
C SER A 48 -15.98 -14.88 -8.45
N SER A 49 -14.81 -14.25 -8.60
CA SER A 49 -14.72 -12.85 -9.04
C SER A 49 -13.76 -12.61 -10.21
N GLY A 50 -12.96 -13.61 -10.59
CA GLY A 50 -11.93 -13.47 -11.62
C GLY A 50 -10.76 -12.56 -11.20
N LYS A 51 -10.71 -12.09 -9.94
CA LYS A 51 -9.61 -11.26 -9.43
C LYS A 51 -8.44 -12.13 -8.96
N PRO A 52 -7.18 -11.67 -9.08
CA PRO A 52 -6.02 -12.42 -8.59
C PRO A 52 -6.08 -12.64 -7.06
N ILE A 53 -6.13 -13.90 -6.63
CA ILE A 53 -6.12 -14.27 -5.21
C ILE A 53 -4.70 -14.34 -4.65
N MET A 54 -3.71 -14.57 -5.51
CA MET A 54 -2.28 -14.58 -5.18
C MET A 54 -1.67 -13.18 -5.09
N THR A 55 -2.49 -12.14 -4.89
CA THR A 55 -1.99 -10.78 -4.67
C THR A 55 -1.20 -10.76 -3.37
N PRO A 56 0.07 -10.30 -3.37
CA PRO A 56 0.86 -10.23 -2.14
C PRO A 56 0.19 -9.34 -1.09
N THR A 57 0.45 -9.68 0.17
CA THR A 57 -0.06 -8.94 1.34
C THR A 57 1.09 -8.53 2.25
N GLN A 58 0.80 -7.60 3.17
CA GLN A 58 1.70 -7.21 4.26
C GLN A 58 3.10 -6.80 3.76
N ASP A 59 4.15 -7.50 4.18
CA ASP A 59 5.54 -7.09 4.02
C ASP A 59 5.96 -6.97 2.55
N ILE A 60 5.50 -7.88 1.69
CA ILE A 60 5.78 -7.80 0.23
C ILE A 60 5.15 -6.52 -0.34
N THR A 61 3.90 -6.23 0.03
CA THR A 61 3.21 -4.99 -0.39
C THR A 61 3.95 -3.76 0.11
N LEU A 62 4.39 -3.77 1.37
CA LEU A 62 5.12 -2.66 1.98
C LEU A 62 6.44 -2.39 1.25
N GLY A 63 7.22 -3.43 0.96
CA GLY A 63 8.48 -3.31 0.24
C GLY A 63 8.30 -2.78 -1.18
N CYS A 64 7.30 -3.29 -1.92
CA CYS A 64 7.00 -2.82 -3.27
C CYS A 64 6.54 -1.35 -3.28
N TYR A 65 5.67 -0.99 -2.33
CA TYR A 65 5.20 0.40 -2.20
C TYR A 65 6.35 1.33 -1.84
N TYR A 66 7.18 0.95 -0.86
CA TYR A 66 8.37 1.72 -0.49
C TYR A 66 9.31 1.91 -1.67
N LEU A 67 9.63 0.85 -2.42
CA LEU A 67 10.52 0.91 -3.58
C LEU A 67 10.01 1.88 -4.67
N THR A 68 8.69 1.92 -4.89
CA THR A 68 8.05 2.69 -5.96
C THR A 68 7.57 4.08 -5.53
N ALA A 69 7.72 4.42 -4.25
CA ALA A 69 7.27 5.68 -3.68
C ALA A 69 8.06 6.87 -4.23
N GLU A 70 7.40 8.03 -4.29
CA GLU A 70 8.03 9.26 -4.78
C GLU A 70 8.88 9.94 -3.72
N PRO A 71 10.11 10.37 -4.04
CA PRO A 71 10.96 11.09 -3.10
C PRO A 71 10.20 12.24 -2.45
N ARG A 72 10.10 12.19 -1.12
CA ARG A 72 9.44 13.22 -0.35
C ARG A 72 10.39 14.44 -0.23
N GLU A 73 10.13 15.52 -0.98
CA GLU A 73 10.85 16.79 -0.85
C GLU A 73 10.40 17.62 0.37
N LEU A 74 11.31 18.19 1.16
CA LEU A 74 10.94 19.03 2.31
C LEU A 74 10.27 20.34 1.87
N PRO A 75 9.09 20.71 2.42
CA PRO A 75 8.53 22.03 2.19
C PRO A 75 9.49 23.07 2.80
N GLY A 76 9.86 24.08 2.01
CA GLY A 76 10.70 25.20 2.47
C GLY A 76 12.21 25.06 2.26
N LYS A 77 12.74 23.90 1.85
CA LYS A 77 14.08 23.89 1.22
C LYS A 77 13.89 24.46 -0.18
N LYS A 78 14.19 25.76 -0.36
CA LYS A 78 14.44 26.35 -1.69
C LYS A 78 15.15 25.29 -2.51
N ALA A 79 14.53 24.80 -3.59
CA ALA A 79 15.11 23.79 -4.47
C ALA A 79 16.58 24.14 -4.65
N LYS A 80 17.47 23.38 -4.00
CA LYS A 80 18.91 23.64 -4.07
C LYS A 80 19.20 23.62 -5.57
N LYS A 81 19.63 24.77 -6.12
CA LYS A 81 20.00 25.02 -7.53
C LYS A 81 19.68 23.83 -8.46
N LYS A 82 18.56 23.84 -9.21
CA LYS A 82 18.17 22.84 -10.24
C LYS A 82 19.04 21.59 -10.15
N GLU A 83 18.80 20.76 -9.13
CA GLU A 83 19.62 19.58 -8.89
C GLU A 83 19.60 18.78 -10.19
N ARG A 84 20.77 18.62 -10.83
CA ARG A 84 20.86 18.03 -12.16
C ARG A 84 20.39 16.59 -12.02
N VAL A 85 19.20 16.30 -12.53
CA VAL A 85 18.66 14.95 -12.55
C VAL A 85 19.54 14.13 -13.50
N PRO A 86 20.20 13.07 -13.01
CA PRO A 86 21.06 12.24 -13.85
C PRO A 86 20.23 11.57 -14.94
N ILE A 87 20.85 11.42 -16.11
CA ILE A 87 20.26 10.80 -17.30
C ILE A 87 20.93 9.45 -17.49
N PHE A 88 20.13 8.42 -17.71
CA PHE A 88 20.57 7.05 -17.95
C PHE A 88 20.04 6.55 -19.29
N ALA A 89 20.84 5.77 -20.01
CA ALA A 89 20.50 5.23 -21.31
C ALA A 89 19.65 3.96 -21.24
N ASN A 90 19.79 3.16 -20.17
CA ASN A 90 19.07 1.90 -20.00
C ASN A 90 18.94 1.54 -18.50
N ALA A 91 18.23 0.45 -18.21
CA ALA A 91 18.05 -0.05 -16.84
C ALA A 91 19.38 -0.54 -16.23
N ASP A 92 20.27 -1.14 -17.02
CA ASP A 92 21.57 -1.65 -16.55
C ASP A 92 22.45 -0.56 -15.93
N GLU A 93 22.49 0.64 -16.53
CA GLU A 93 23.21 1.78 -15.96
C GLU A 93 22.58 2.25 -14.63
N VAL A 94 21.25 2.16 -14.49
CA VAL A 94 20.56 2.47 -13.24
C VAL A 94 20.93 1.46 -12.17
N PHE A 95 21.00 0.17 -12.50
CA PHE A 95 21.45 -0.87 -11.57
C PHE A 95 22.90 -0.64 -11.15
N PHE A 96 23.79 -0.35 -12.09
CA PHE A 96 25.20 -0.06 -11.79
C PHE A 96 25.34 1.15 -10.85
N ALA A 97 24.62 2.23 -11.13
CA ALA A 97 24.64 3.43 -10.28
C ALA A 97 24.02 3.20 -8.89
N LEU A 98 23.04 2.29 -8.77
CA LEU A 98 22.48 1.86 -7.48
C LEU A 98 23.48 1.03 -6.67
N ASP A 99 24.21 0.14 -7.34
CA ASP A 99 25.19 -0.75 -6.71
C ASP A 99 26.44 0.00 -6.24
N GLU A 100 26.92 0.99 -7.01
CA GLU A 100 27.98 1.92 -6.58
C GLU A 100 27.52 2.90 -5.49
N GLY A 101 26.20 3.10 -5.34
CA GLY A 101 25.62 4.00 -4.35
C GLY A 101 25.57 5.48 -4.76
N ASP A 102 25.81 5.79 -6.04
CA ASP A 102 25.71 7.13 -6.61
C ASP A 102 24.27 7.67 -6.59
N ILE A 103 23.29 6.76 -6.72
CA ILE A 103 21.86 7.07 -6.61
C ILE A 103 21.20 6.17 -5.56
N LYS A 104 20.05 6.60 -5.03
CA LYS A 104 19.21 5.82 -4.11
C LYS A 104 17.93 5.40 -4.82
N HIS A 105 17.21 4.42 -4.27
CA HIS A 105 15.93 3.94 -4.85
C HIS A 105 14.90 5.06 -5.07
N HIS A 106 14.86 6.06 -4.19
CA HIS A 106 13.96 7.20 -4.34
C HIS A 106 14.55 8.37 -5.14
N SER A 107 15.78 8.29 -5.64
CA SER A 107 16.35 9.36 -6.47
C SER A 107 15.54 9.52 -7.76
N ARG A 108 15.16 10.75 -8.10
CA ARG A 108 14.59 11.05 -9.43
C ARG A 108 15.68 10.91 -10.48
N ILE A 109 15.33 10.29 -11.59
CA ILE A 109 16.20 10.04 -12.73
C ILE A 109 15.46 10.32 -14.04
N HIS A 110 16.22 10.66 -15.07
CA HIS A 110 15.74 10.66 -16.45
C HIS A 110 16.23 9.38 -17.12
N LEU A 111 15.31 8.58 -17.62
CA LEU A 111 15.62 7.33 -18.30
C LEU A 111 15.26 7.46 -19.78
N ALA A 112 16.15 7.07 -20.69
CA ALA A 112 15.79 6.90 -22.08
C ALA A 112 14.67 5.84 -22.18
N ASN A 113 13.57 6.22 -22.83
CA ASN A 113 12.33 5.46 -22.72
C ASN A 113 12.49 4.02 -23.28
N PRO A 114 12.35 2.96 -22.45
CA PRO A 114 12.46 1.58 -22.91
C PRO A 114 11.26 1.15 -23.79
N ASP A 115 10.12 1.82 -23.65
CA ASP A 115 8.86 1.48 -24.31
C ASP A 115 8.65 2.27 -25.62
N ARG A 116 9.61 3.11 -26.01
CA ARG A 116 9.50 3.97 -27.19
C ARG A 116 9.25 3.13 -28.46
N GLY A 117 8.15 3.41 -29.15
CA GLY A 117 7.75 2.69 -30.36
C GLY A 117 7.26 1.25 -30.13
N ARG A 118 7.01 0.83 -28.89
CA ARG A 118 6.39 -0.44 -28.52
C ARG A 118 4.99 -0.20 -27.97
N GLU A 119 4.04 -1.07 -28.30
CA GLU A 119 2.71 -1.06 -27.68
C GLU A 119 2.79 -1.82 -26.35
N THR A 120 2.93 -1.09 -25.25
CA THR A 120 2.95 -1.63 -23.88
C THR A 120 1.77 -1.09 -23.09
N PHE A 121 1.36 -1.81 -22.04
CA PHE A 121 0.14 -1.43 -21.31
C PHE A 121 0.30 -0.19 -20.42
N TYR A 122 1.43 -0.08 -19.69
CA TYR A 122 1.71 1.05 -18.80
C TYR A 122 2.78 2.00 -19.35
N GLY A 123 3.55 1.58 -20.35
CA GLY A 123 4.60 2.40 -20.93
C GLY A 123 4.08 3.52 -21.83
N ASP A 124 4.94 4.49 -22.08
CA ASP A 124 4.68 5.59 -23.01
C ASP A 124 5.37 5.25 -24.35
N ALA A 125 4.64 5.24 -25.47
CA ALA A 125 5.21 4.92 -26.77
C ALA A 125 5.89 6.13 -27.46
N GLU A 126 5.54 7.36 -27.06
CA GLU A 126 5.90 8.58 -27.78
C GLU A 126 7.13 9.29 -27.19
N SER A 127 7.21 9.35 -25.86
CA SER A 127 8.27 10.09 -25.17
C SER A 127 9.67 9.51 -25.44
N ALA A 128 10.66 10.35 -25.71
CA ALA A 128 12.04 9.88 -25.85
C ALA A 128 12.73 9.63 -24.50
N VAL A 129 12.34 10.38 -23.47
CA VAL A 129 12.92 10.35 -22.12
C VAL A 129 11.79 10.41 -21.10
N ILE A 130 11.79 9.50 -20.13
CA ILE A 130 10.81 9.46 -19.04
C ILE A 130 11.46 9.93 -17.74
N THR A 131 10.74 10.74 -16.98
CA THR A 131 11.11 11.09 -15.61
C THR A 131 10.51 10.07 -14.65
N THR A 132 11.36 9.35 -13.91
CA THR A 132 10.96 8.28 -13.00
C THR A 132 11.87 8.25 -11.77
N THR A 133 11.72 7.25 -10.90
CA THR A 133 12.65 6.96 -9.79
C THR A 133 13.45 5.70 -10.09
N ALA A 134 14.66 5.60 -9.54
CA ALA A 134 15.49 4.41 -9.71
C ALA A 134 14.76 3.14 -9.24
N GLY A 135 14.01 3.21 -8.13
CA GLY A 135 13.24 2.09 -7.59
C GLY A 135 12.10 1.64 -8.50
N ARG A 136 11.43 2.55 -9.22
CA ARG A 136 10.40 2.17 -10.22
C ARG A 136 11.00 1.43 -11.42
N VAL A 137 12.24 1.74 -11.80
CA VAL A 137 12.97 0.97 -12.84
C VAL A 137 13.24 -0.44 -12.33
N VAL A 138 13.84 -0.58 -11.14
CA VAL A 138 14.07 -1.89 -10.50
C VAL A 138 12.78 -2.71 -10.40
N PHE A 139 11.68 -2.07 -10.01
CA PHE A 139 10.38 -2.72 -9.90
C PHE A 139 9.81 -3.12 -11.27
N SER A 140 10.04 -2.34 -12.33
CA SER A 140 9.49 -2.65 -13.66
C SER A 140 10.16 -3.87 -14.31
N GLU A 141 11.44 -4.10 -14.04
CA GLU A 141 12.24 -5.22 -14.57
C GLU A 141 11.77 -6.62 -14.12
N ILE A 142 11.00 -6.72 -13.04
CA ILE A 142 10.45 -8.02 -12.61
C ILE A 142 9.27 -8.46 -13.49
N TRP A 143 8.61 -7.51 -14.15
CA TRP A 143 7.41 -7.73 -14.94
C TRP A 143 7.77 -8.10 -16.38
N PRO A 144 6.86 -8.77 -17.10
CA PRO A 144 7.04 -9.01 -18.53
C PRO A 144 7.14 -7.71 -19.33
N GLU A 145 7.92 -7.70 -20.42
CA GLU A 145 8.13 -6.54 -21.28
C GLU A 145 6.83 -5.94 -21.83
N GLU A 146 5.77 -6.76 -21.98
CA GLU A 146 4.47 -6.29 -22.46
C GLU A 146 3.79 -5.26 -21.52
N LEU A 147 4.14 -5.25 -20.24
CA LEU A 147 3.59 -4.26 -19.30
C LEU A 147 4.24 -2.89 -19.47
N GLY A 148 5.50 -2.83 -19.90
CA GLY A 148 6.29 -1.60 -19.93
C GLY A 148 6.61 -1.01 -18.55
N LEU A 149 7.12 0.22 -18.55
CA LEU A 149 7.58 0.91 -17.35
C LEU A 149 6.42 1.33 -16.43
N THR A 150 6.37 0.76 -15.23
CA THR A 150 5.36 1.08 -14.21
C THR A 150 5.73 2.36 -13.43
N ASN A 151 5.37 3.52 -13.97
CA ASN A 151 5.76 4.82 -13.42
C ASN A 151 4.78 5.41 -12.38
N PHE A 152 4.37 4.63 -11.38
CA PHE A 152 3.48 5.09 -10.29
C PHE A 152 3.79 4.35 -8.98
N ALA A 153 3.33 4.88 -7.85
CA ALA A 153 3.46 4.21 -6.56
C ALA A 153 2.51 3.01 -6.47
N VAL A 154 3.04 1.85 -6.08
CA VAL A 154 2.35 0.56 -6.22
C VAL A 154 1.81 0.09 -4.87
N ALA A 155 0.57 0.50 -4.56
CA ALA A 155 -0.18 -0.01 -3.41
C ALA A 155 -0.81 -1.39 -3.69
N LYS A 156 -1.37 -2.03 -2.65
CA LYS A 156 -2.00 -3.38 -2.75
C LYS A 156 -2.98 -3.53 -3.92
N GLY A 157 -3.85 -2.53 -4.13
CA GLY A 157 -4.83 -2.57 -5.23
C GLY A 157 -4.17 -2.62 -6.60
N LYS A 158 -3.10 -1.82 -6.78
CA LYS A 158 -2.33 -1.77 -8.03
C LYS A 158 -1.50 -3.03 -8.28
N LEU A 159 -1.00 -3.70 -7.23
CA LEU A 159 -0.39 -5.03 -7.38
C LEU A 159 -1.37 -6.03 -7.97
N GLY A 160 -2.61 -6.05 -7.52
CA GLY A 160 -3.65 -6.91 -8.09
C GLY A 160 -3.90 -6.61 -9.57
N GLU A 161 -3.98 -5.33 -9.95
CA GLU A 161 -4.11 -4.93 -11.35
C GLU A 161 -2.91 -5.37 -12.20
N LEU A 162 -1.68 -5.17 -11.72
CA LEU A 162 -0.45 -5.58 -12.40
C LEU A 162 -0.41 -7.08 -12.66
N ILE A 163 -0.79 -7.91 -11.68
CA ILE A 163 -0.83 -9.37 -11.83
C ILE A 163 -1.88 -9.77 -12.88
N GLY A 164 -3.08 -9.16 -12.83
CA GLY A 164 -4.13 -9.41 -13.80
C GLY A 164 -3.71 -9.05 -15.23
N ASN A 165 -3.07 -7.89 -15.41
CA ASN A 165 -2.60 -7.43 -16.71
C ASN A 165 -1.42 -8.27 -17.21
N SER A 166 -0.48 -8.64 -16.34
CA SER A 166 0.60 -9.59 -16.68
C SER A 166 0.04 -10.89 -17.23
N TYR A 167 -0.98 -11.44 -16.58
CA TYR A 167 -1.60 -12.67 -17.06
C TYR A 167 -2.28 -12.50 -18.42
N LYS A 168 -2.98 -11.38 -18.61
CA LYS A 168 -3.71 -11.07 -19.85
C LYS A 168 -2.79 -10.88 -21.06
N PHE A 169 -1.67 -10.18 -20.88
CA PHE A 169 -0.79 -9.80 -21.99
C PHE A 169 0.42 -10.74 -22.17
N ALA A 170 1.00 -11.26 -21.08
CA ALA A 170 2.18 -12.12 -21.14
C ALA A 170 1.88 -13.62 -20.94
N GLY A 171 0.68 -13.94 -20.44
CA GLY A 171 0.23 -15.31 -20.19
C GLY A 171 0.64 -15.86 -18.80
N GLN A 172 0.15 -17.07 -18.51
CA GLN A 172 0.31 -17.71 -17.20
C GLN A 172 1.78 -17.94 -16.81
N LYS A 173 2.56 -18.60 -17.67
CA LYS A 173 3.93 -19.03 -17.34
C LYS A 173 4.82 -17.85 -16.92
N ARG A 174 4.75 -16.74 -17.66
CA ARG A 174 5.54 -15.53 -17.36
C ARG A 174 5.04 -14.80 -16.12
N THR A 175 3.73 -14.79 -15.89
CA THR A 175 3.15 -14.22 -14.67
C THR A 175 3.58 -14.97 -13.42
N VAL A 176 3.65 -16.31 -13.46
CA VAL A 176 4.13 -17.12 -12.32
C VAL A 176 5.59 -16.77 -11.99
N VAL A 177 6.45 -16.65 -13.00
CA VAL A 177 7.85 -16.23 -12.81
C VAL A 177 7.92 -14.80 -12.24
N ALA A 178 7.10 -13.89 -12.73
CA ALA A 178 7.03 -12.53 -12.21
C ALA A 178 6.55 -12.49 -10.74
N LEU A 179 5.59 -13.33 -10.35
CA LEU A 179 5.13 -13.44 -8.96
C LEU A 179 6.23 -13.92 -8.00
N ASP A 180 7.08 -14.86 -8.43
CA ASP A 180 8.22 -15.31 -7.64
C ASP A 180 9.27 -14.19 -7.48
N ARG A 181 9.58 -13.48 -8.56
CA ARG A 181 10.47 -12.29 -8.52
C ARG A 181 9.91 -11.19 -7.64
N LEU A 182 8.60 -10.95 -7.71
CA LEU A 182 7.88 -9.97 -6.89
C LEU A 182 7.98 -10.30 -5.40
N LYS A 183 7.84 -11.57 -5.03
CA LYS A 183 8.05 -12.04 -3.66
C LYS A 183 9.47 -11.75 -3.18
N GLU A 184 10.47 -12.13 -3.96
CA GLU A 184 11.88 -11.92 -3.60
C GLU A 184 12.22 -10.43 -3.47
N LEU A 185 11.83 -9.62 -4.46
CA LEU A 185 12.04 -8.19 -4.44
C LEU A 185 11.32 -7.54 -3.26
N GLY A 186 10.04 -7.86 -3.04
CA GLY A 186 9.25 -7.28 -1.97
C GLY A 186 9.83 -7.57 -0.59
N PHE A 187 10.28 -8.80 -0.30
CA PHE A 187 10.93 -9.09 0.98
C PHE A 187 12.30 -8.42 1.12
N LYS A 188 13.10 -8.39 0.05
CA LYS A 188 14.41 -7.72 0.04
C LYS A 188 14.25 -6.23 0.36
N GLU A 189 13.33 -5.57 -0.31
CA GLU A 189 13.09 -4.14 -0.15
C GLU A 189 12.36 -3.80 1.14
N ALA A 190 11.45 -4.66 1.62
CA ALA A 190 10.86 -4.50 2.96
C ALA A 190 11.93 -4.55 4.06
N THR A 191 12.91 -5.44 3.93
CA THR A 191 14.04 -5.54 4.87
C THR A 191 14.94 -4.30 4.78
N ARG A 192 15.27 -3.84 3.57
CA ARG A 192 16.08 -2.64 3.34
C ARG A 192 15.40 -1.35 3.78
N ALA A 193 14.07 -1.29 3.69
CA ALA A 193 13.29 -0.14 4.12
C ALA A 193 13.42 0.13 5.63
N GLY A 194 13.80 -0.89 6.43
CA GLY A 194 14.05 -0.73 7.86
C GLY A 194 12.83 -0.22 8.63
N VAL A 195 11.63 -0.52 8.15
CA VAL A 195 10.39 0.01 8.72
C VAL A 195 10.17 -0.61 10.09
N SER A 196 10.14 0.25 11.10
CA SER A 196 9.83 -0.09 12.49
C SER A 196 8.77 0.87 13.02
N ILE A 197 8.10 0.51 14.11
CA ILE A 197 7.10 1.37 14.75
C ILE A 197 7.60 1.73 16.15
N GLY A 198 7.91 3.01 16.33
CA GLY A 198 8.17 3.64 17.62
C GLY A 198 6.95 4.38 18.16
N ILE A 199 7.02 4.78 19.43
CA ILE A 199 5.98 5.62 20.05
C ILE A 199 5.90 7.00 19.40
N ASP A 200 7.05 7.54 18.99
CA ASP A 200 7.16 8.86 18.34
C ASP A 200 6.62 8.87 16.90
N ASP A 201 6.41 7.70 16.29
CA ASP A 201 5.79 7.60 14.97
C ASP A 201 4.26 7.83 15.03
N MET A 202 3.68 7.70 16.23
CA MET A 202 2.27 7.99 16.49
C MET A 202 2.08 9.48 16.80
N ILE A 203 2.01 10.27 15.74
CA ILE A 203 1.86 11.72 15.84
C ILE A 203 0.42 12.08 16.21
N ILE A 204 0.25 12.74 17.35
CA ILE A 204 -1.03 13.32 17.78
C ILE A 204 -1.14 14.73 17.21
N PRO A 205 -2.19 15.08 16.45
CA PRO A 205 -2.35 16.42 15.89
C PRO A 205 -2.71 17.45 16.97
N ASP A 206 -2.15 18.66 16.86
CA ASP A 206 -2.38 19.75 17.82
C ASP A 206 -3.84 20.24 17.79
N GLU A 207 -4.46 20.17 16.61
CA GLU A 207 -5.85 20.53 16.35
C GLU A 207 -6.84 19.63 17.11
N LYS A 208 -6.43 18.43 17.53
CA LYS A 208 -7.28 17.48 18.28
C LYS A 208 -7.98 18.15 19.45
N ASN A 209 -7.23 18.91 20.26
CA ASN A 209 -7.78 19.59 21.43
C ASN A 209 -8.75 20.72 21.06
N GLN A 210 -8.54 21.35 19.90
CA GLN A 210 -9.43 22.40 19.40
C GLN A 210 -10.76 21.81 18.92
N GLU A 211 -10.71 20.70 18.17
CA GLU A 211 -11.90 19.99 17.69
C GLU A 211 -12.74 19.43 18.84
N ILE A 212 -12.10 18.86 19.87
CA ILE A 212 -12.80 18.38 21.07
C ILE A 212 -13.51 19.54 21.79
N LYS A 213 -12.85 20.70 21.95
CA LYS A 213 -13.46 21.88 22.56
C LYS A 213 -14.63 22.42 21.73
N ALA A 214 -14.50 22.42 20.41
CA ALA A 214 -15.57 22.83 19.50
C ALA A 214 -16.79 21.90 19.62
N ALA A 215 -16.57 20.58 19.65
CA ALA A 215 -17.62 19.59 19.84
C ALA A 215 -18.34 19.76 21.19
N HIS A 216 -17.60 19.96 22.29
CA HIS A 216 -18.20 20.23 23.60
C HIS A 216 -19.08 21.49 23.60
N LYS A 217 -18.63 22.56 22.95
CA LYS A 217 -19.42 23.79 22.83
C LYS A 217 -20.73 23.57 22.06
N GLN A 218 -20.69 22.78 20.98
CA GLN A 218 -21.91 22.42 20.24
C GLN A 218 -22.87 21.57 21.09
N ILE A 219 -22.34 20.63 21.88
CA ILE A 219 -23.13 19.82 22.81
C ILE A 219 -23.80 20.70 23.88
N ASP A 220 -23.08 21.69 24.43
CA ASP A 220 -23.65 22.62 25.41
C ASP A 220 -24.82 23.43 24.82
N ASP A 221 -24.75 23.79 23.55
CA ASP A 221 -25.83 24.50 22.86
C ASP A 221 -27.03 23.58 22.59
N VAL A 222 -26.81 22.32 22.25
CA VAL A 222 -27.88 21.29 22.17
C VAL A 222 -28.53 21.07 23.54
N GLU A 223 -27.75 21.02 24.61
CA GLU A 223 -28.25 20.87 25.97
C GLU A 223 -29.12 22.07 26.40
N LYS A 224 -28.72 23.29 26.03
CA LYS A 224 -29.52 24.51 26.26
C LYS A 224 -30.83 24.46 25.47
N GLN A 225 -30.82 24.01 24.23
CA GLN A 225 -32.04 23.84 23.43
C GLN A 225 -33.01 22.84 24.06
N TYR A 226 -32.46 21.73 24.58
CA TYR A 226 -33.25 20.72 25.30
C TYR A 226 -33.87 21.29 26.58
N ARG A 227 -33.09 22.01 27.40
CA ARG A 227 -33.58 22.66 28.63
C ARG A 227 -34.66 23.71 28.37
N LYS A 228 -34.62 24.38 27.21
CA LYS A 228 -35.64 25.34 26.78
C LYS A 228 -36.88 24.67 26.16
N GLY A 229 -36.89 23.34 26.02
CA GLY A 229 -38.00 22.59 25.43
C GLY A 229 -38.09 22.69 23.90
N VAL A 230 -37.03 23.13 23.22
CA VAL A 230 -37.01 23.31 21.76
C VAL A 230 -36.85 21.97 21.02
N ILE A 231 -36.19 20.99 21.64
CA ILE A 231 -35.91 19.67 21.06
C ILE A 231 -36.34 18.55 22.01
N THR A 232 -36.67 17.39 21.44
CA THR A 232 -37.06 16.19 22.19
C THR A 232 -35.84 15.41 22.71
N PRO A 233 -36.02 14.48 23.68
CA PRO A 233 -34.92 13.62 24.15
C PRO A 233 -34.28 12.77 23.05
N GLY A 234 -35.07 12.26 22.11
CA GLY A 234 -34.57 11.47 20.97
C GLY A 234 -33.73 12.31 20.01
N GLU A 235 -34.21 13.51 19.67
CA GLU A 235 -33.45 14.45 18.83
C GLU A 235 -32.16 14.91 19.50
N ARG A 236 -32.18 15.16 20.82
CA ARG A 236 -30.97 15.45 21.59
C ARG A 236 -29.94 14.33 21.46
N TYR A 237 -30.36 13.07 21.65
CA TYR A 237 -29.48 11.91 21.55
C TYR A 237 -28.84 11.80 20.16
N ASN A 238 -29.66 11.88 19.10
CA ASN A 238 -29.17 11.80 17.72
C ASN A 238 -28.21 12.96 17.40
N LYS A 239 -28.54 14.19 17.78
CA LYS A 239 -27.65 15.34 17.57
C LYS A 239 -26.31 15.20 18.28
N ILE A 240 -26.30 14.68 19.51
CA ILE A 240 -25.04 14.44 20.25
C ILE A 240 -24.18 13.38 19.54
N ILE A 241 -24.80 12.30 19.05
CA ILE A 241 -24.11 11.27 18.25
C ILE A 241 -23.52 11.88 16.98
N ASP A 242 -24.30 12.68 16.25
CA ASP A 242 -23.85 13.30 15.00
C ASP A 242 -22.66 14.24 15.24
N ILE A 243 -22.72 15.07 16.29
CA ILE A 243 -21.61 15.98 16.66
C ILE A 243 -20.33 15.17 16.96
N TRP A 244 -20.42 14.11 17.77
CA TRP A 244 -19.25 13.28 18.08
C TRP A 244 -18.73 12.50 16.88
N THR A 245 -19.61 12.03 16.00
CA THR A 245 -19.24 11.34 14.77
C THR A 245 -18.45 12.28 13.85
N HIS A 246 -18.98 13.48 13.60
CA HIS A 246 -18.30 14.50 12.81
C HIS A 246 -16.96 14.93 13.43
N ALA A 247 -16.90 15.14 14.75
CA ALA A 247 -15.66 15.50 15.43
C ALA A 247 -14.60 14.40 15.31
N THR A 248 -15.01 13.13 15.48
CA THR A 248 -14.12 11.97 15.36
C THR A 248 -13.56 11.83 13.94
N ASP A 249 -14.38 12.04 12.92
CA ASP A 249 -13.96 11.96 11.52
C ASP A 249 -13.04 13.12 11.14
N LYS A 250 -13.33 14.33 11.63
CA LYS A 250 -12.46 15.49 11.42
C LYS A 250 -11.08 15.30 12.06
N ILE A 251 -11.02 14.81 13.30
CA ILE A 251 -9.75 14.46 13.96
C ILE A 251 -9.02 13.36 13.18
N SER A 252 -9.75 12.38 12.63
CA SER A 252 -9.16 11.32 11.81
C SER A 252 -8.48 11.86 10.55
N ASN A 253 -9.11 12.80 9.86
CA ASN A 253 -8.59 13.38 8.63
C ASN A 253 -7.35 14.23 8.92
N VAL A 254 -7.43 15.11 9.92
CA VAL A 254 -6.28 15.93 10.35
C VAL A 254 -5.12 15.07 10.79
N MET A 255 -5.37 13.97 11.51
CA MET A 255 -4.32 13.04 11.92
C MET A 255 -3.62 12.39 10.71
N LEU A 256 -4.36 11.94 9.70
CA LEU A 256 -3.77 11.36 8.48
C LEU A 256 -2.93 12.39 7.72
N GLU A 257 -3.45 13.61 7.55
CA GLU A 257 -2.72 14.72 6.95
C GLU A 257 -1.45 15.02 7.75
N THR A 258 -1.51 14.99 9.08
CA THR A 258 -0.35 15.25 9.95
C THR A 258 0.71 14.15 9.83
N LEU A 259 0.30 12.89 9.65
CA LEU A 259 1.22 11.77 9.41
C LEU A 259 1.88 11.85 8.02
N GLU A 260 1.23 12.49 7.05
CA GLU A 260 1.79 12.78 5.74
C GLU A 260 2.72 13.99 5.77
N VAL A 261 2.41 15.00 6.60
CA VAL A 261 3.18 16.23 6.75
C VAL A 261 4.48 16.00 7.51
N LYS A 262 5.55 16.56 6.95
CA LYS A 262 6.92 16.42 7.43
C LYS A 262 7.13 17.22 8.71
N GLN A 263 7.23 16.54 9.84
CA GLN A 263 7.82 17.09 11.06
C GLN A 263 9.35 17.27 10.92
N GLY A 264 9.81 17.95 9.87
CA GLY A 264 11.23 18.19 9.60
C GLY A 264 12.06 16.97 9.17
N LYS A 265 11.47 15.76 9.12
CA LYS A 265 12.14 14.54 8.65
C LYS A 265 12.04 14.39 7.12
N ASN A 266 13.13 13.90 6.52
CA ASN A 266 13.19 13.55 5.10
C ASN A 266 12.52 12.20 4.79
N GLU A 267 12.28 11.39 5.81
CA GLU A 267 11.85 10.00 5.69
C GLU A 267 10.33 9.85 5.80
N TYR A 268 9.82 8.72 5.33
CA TYR A 268 8.40 8.37 5.49
C TYR A 268 8.11 8.05 6.94
N ASN A 269 6.93 8.47 7.41
CA ASN A 269 6.40 7.94 8.65
C ASN A 269 6.03 6.45 8.42
N PRO A 270 6.57 5.51 9.23
CA PRO A 270 6.29 4.08 9.12
C PRO A 270 4.79 3.74 9.15
N VAL A 271 4.03 4.38 10.04
CA VAL A 271 2.59 4.15 10.22
C VAL A 271 1.83 4.61 8.97
N ALA A 272 2.19 5.78 8.43
CA ALA A 272 1.61 6.28 7.19
C ALA A 272 1.90 5.32 6.01
N LEU A 273 3.15 4.85 5.89
CA LEU A 273 3.58 3.92 4.84
C LEU A 273 2.79 2.61 4.89
N MET A 274 2.59 2.03 6.07
CA MET A 274 1.83 0.78 6.24
C MET A 274 0.36 0.90 5.84
N VAL A 275 -0.27 2.01 6.20
CA VAL A 275 -1.70 2.24 5.92
C VAL A 275 -1.95 2.63 4.47
N ASP A 276 -1.12 3.52 3.91
CA ASP A 276 -1.29 3.98 2.53
C ASP A 276 -0.94 2.89 1.50
N SER A 277 0.08 2.06 1.79
CA SER A 277 0.38 0.89 0.96
C SER A 277 -0.73 -0.18 0.99
N GLY A 278 -1.58 -0.17 2.02
CA GLY A 278 -2.55 -1.22 2.29
C GLY A 278 -1.90 -2.53 2.78
N ALA A 279 -0.65 -2.47 3.25
CA ALA A 279 0.09 -3.60 3.78
C ALA A 279 -0.46 -4.06 5.13
N ARG A 280 -0.56 -3.14 6.10
CA ARG A 280 -1.03 -3.39 7.46
C ARG A 280 -1.76 -2.17 8.02
N GLY A 281 -2.80 -2.43 8.79
CA GLY A 281 -3.57 -1.38 9.44
C GLY A 281 -4.62 -0.74 8.52
N ASN A 282 -5.67 -0.21 9.13
CA ASN A 282 -6.62 0.67 8.45
C ASN A 282 -6.62 2.05 9.10
N ARG A 283 -7.21 3.05 8.40
CA ARG A 283 -7.32 4.42 8.90
C ARG A 283 -7.98 4.51 10.29
N GLN A 284 -8.94 3.63 10.57
CA GLN A 284 -9.65 3.60 11.85
C GLN A 284 -8.77 3.11 13.01
N GLN A 285 -7.90 2.13 12.78
CA GLN A 285 -6.96 1.60 13.78
C GLN A 285 -5.90 2.65 14.13
N VAL A 286 -5.36 3.35 13.12
CA VAL A 286 -4.43 4.46 13.36
C VAL A 286 -5.12 5.58 14.14
N ARG A 287 -6.36 5.91 13.78
CA ARG A 287 -7.18 6.87 14.53
C ARG A 287 -7.35 6.47 15.99
N GLN A 288 -7.55 5.18 16.29
CA GLN A 288 -7.68 4.72 17.66
C GLN A 288 -6.37 4.82 18.46
N LEU A 289 -5.21 4.73 17.80
CA LEU A 289 -3.89 4.84 18.42
C LEU A 289 -3.50 6.29 18.71
N ALA A 290 -3.59 7.18 17.72
CA ALA A 290 -3.09 8.56 17.83
C ALA A 290 -4.19 9.63 17.93
N GLY A 291 -5.40 9.33 17.46
CA GLY A 291 -6.53 10.26 17.45
C GLY A 291 -7.44 10.08 18.66
N VAL A 292 -8.61 9.50 18.44
CA VAL A 292 -9.66 9.27 19.44
C VAL A 292 -10.32 7.92 19.17
N ARG A 293 -10.74 7.24 20.23
CA ARG A 293 -11.40 5.93 20.12
C ARG A 293 -12.77 6.03 19.42
N GLY A 294 -13.47 7.14 19.64
CA GLY A 294 -14.81 7.40 19.11
C GLY A 294 -15.92 6.89 20.04
N LEU A 295 -17.13 6.85 19.51
CA LEU A 295 -18.31 6.34 20.21
C LEU A 295 -18.23 4.82 20.39
N MET A 296 -18.68 4.32 21.53
CA MET A 296 -18.72 2.90 21.86
C MET A 296 -20.18 2.46 22.00
N ALA A 297 -20.56 1.42 21.25
CA ALA A 297 -21.89 0.84 21.34
C ALA A 297 -22.07 0.07 22.66
N LYS A 298 -23.29 0.10 23.20
CA LYS A 298 -23.69 -0.77 24.31
C LYS A 298 -24.06 -2.15 23.76
N PRO A 299 -24.14 -3.20 24.60
CA PRO A 299 -24.57 -4.53 24.15
C PRO A 299 -25.96 -4.57 23.48
N SER A 300 -26.80 -3.55 23.70
CA SER A 300 -28.11 -3.40 23.08
C SER A 300 -28.10 -3.00 21.60
N GLY A 301 -26.94 -2.56 21.08
CA GLY A 301 -26.87 -1.75 19.86
C GLY A 301 -26.93 -0.27 20.21
#